data_AF-A0A937EWT2-F1
#
_entry.id   AF-A0A937EWT2-F1
#
_cell.length_a   1.000
_cell.length_b   1.000
_cell.length_c   1.000
_cell.angle_alpha   90.00
_cell.angle_beta   90.00
_cell.angle_gamma   90.00
#
_symmetry.space_group_name_H-M   'P 1'
#
loop_
_entity.id
_entity.type
_entity.pdbx_description
1 polymer ?
#
loop_
_entity_poly.entity_id
_entity_poly.type
_entity_poly.pdbx_seq_one_letter_code
_entity_poly.pdbx_strand_id
1 'polypeptide(L)'
;MQQISELTPQQEALLDEYKRKWQLAALSTGTIDKQKTTQAIEAVYKQISKVEEFDIYFFESPVGIADLSFLNCLYPNENWCNSRKLNNLIRQFENQLLRKGFLRDNFWRHITSPLIEAVGSQVDIQLWHYLEKRLSFWSPLSSLIPVKLGGSEQSSLIWKSAKPNQQRRLEGLWFLLTTGLVSPDGECSVCCLLDYCVTELQCSAPEHLWHILKTFVADCGWTFLFQDFCLTCNRPYQVILDDQNKPHSENEAAIQFLDGFSVLAKHGTSVPQL
;
A
#
# COMPACT_ATOMS: atom_id res chain seq x y z
N MET A 1 -22.81 12.22 -23.90
CA MET A 1 -22.34 11.12 -24.77
C MET A 1 -23.21 9.91 -24.49
N GLN A 2 -23.43 9.05 -25.50
CA GLN A 2 -24.08 7.77 -25.29
C GLN A 2 -23.13 6.88 -24.48
N GLN A 3 -23.65 6.24 -23.43
CA GLN A 3 -22.86 5.35 -22.59
C GLN A 3 -22.61 4.02 -23.33
N ILE A 4 -21.46 3.39 -23.03
CA ILE A 4 -21.12 2.06 -23.52
C ILE A 4 -21.91 1.04 -22.70
N SER A 5 -22.78 0.28 -23.34
CA SER A 5 -23.69 -0.66 -22.66
C SER A 5 -23.33 -2.13 -22.80
N GLU A 6 -22.53 -2.48 -23.81
CA GLU A 6 -22.19 -3.88 -24.12
C GLU A 6 -20.74 -4.01 -24.57
N LEU A 7 -20.16 -5.19 -24.31
CA LEU A 7 -18.83 -5.56 -24.81
C LEU A 7 -18.97 -6.32 -26.13
N THR A 8 -18.02 -6.11 -27.02
CA THR A 8 -17.80 -7.04 -28.14
C THR A 8 -17.22 -8.36 -27.62
N PRO A 9 -17.39 -9.48 -28.35
CA PRO A 9 -16.77 -10.76 -27.98
C PRO A 9 -15.24 -10.67 -27.86
N GLN A 10 -14.60 -9.78 -28.64
CA GLN A 10 -13.17 -9.55 -28.59
C GLN A 10 -12.76 -8.84 -27.29
N GLN A 11 -13.48 -7.78 -26.91
CA GLN A 11 -13.24 -7.07 -25.65
C GLN A 11 -13.45 -8.01 -24.44
N GLU A 12 -14.54 -8.79 -24.44
CA GLU A 12 -14.83 -9.72 -23.35
C GLU A 12 -13.75 -10.81 -23.18
N ALA A 13 -13.16 -11.29 -24.28
CA ALA A 13 -12.08 -12.26 -24.25
C ALA A 13 -10.79 -11.73 -23.58
N LEU A 14 -10.60 -10.40 -23.50
CA LEU A 14 -9.41 -9.77 -22.92
C LEU A 14 -9.49 -9.60 -21.40
N LEU A 15 -10.67 -9.75 -20.78
CA LEU A 15 -10.87 -9.47 -19.35
C LEU A 15 -9.91 -10.27 -18.46
N ASP A 16 -9.73 -11.56 -18.74
CA ASP A 16 -8.88 -12.44 -17.93
C ASP A 16 -7.38 -12.13 -18.13
N GLU A 17 -6.99 -11.66 -19.32
CA GLU A 17 -5.63 -11.20 -19.61
C GLU A 17 -5.29 -9.93 -18.82
N TYR A 18 -6.19 -8.94 -18.82
CA TYR A 18 -6.03 -7.71 -18.03
C TYR A 18 -5.95 -8.00 -16.54
N LYS A 19 -6.84 -8.86 -16.04
CA LYS A 19 -6.81 -9.29 -14.64
C LYS A 19 -5.46 -9.92 -14.28
N ARG A 20 -4.97 -10.84 -15.13
CA ARG A 20 -3.67 -11.50 -14.93
C ARG A 20 -2.52 -10.51 -14.95
N LYS A 21 -2.49 -9.59 -15.92
CA LYS A 21 -1.48 -8.52 -16.03
C LYS A 21 -1.34 -7.74 -14.73
N TRP A 22 -2.46 -7.26 -14.17
CA TRP A 22 -2.44 -6.44 -12.97
C TRP A 22 -2.25 -7.24 -11.67
N GLN A 23 -2.66 -8.51 -11.64
CA GLN A 23 -2.29 -9.42 -10.55
C GLN A 23 -0.78 -9.63 -10.48
N LEU A 24 -0.11 -9.81 -11.63
CA LEU A 24 1.36 -9.93 -11.67
C LEU A 24 2.04 -8.61 -11.29
N ALA A 25 1.48 -7.45 -11.68
CA ALA A 25 1.99 -6.15 -11.26
C ALA A 25 1.89 -5.96 -9.73
N ALA A 26 0.78 -6.40 -9.11
CA ALA A 26 0.58 -6.39 -7.65
C ALA A 26 1.60 -7.29 -6.91
N LEU A 27 2.14 -8.29 -7.61
CA LEU A 27 3.13 -9.23 -7.09
C LEU A 27 4.55 -8.89 -7.55
N SER A 28 4.76 -7.69 -8.09
CA SER A 28 6.06 -7.24 -8.60
C SER A 28 7.11 -7.34 -7.50
N THR A 29 8.18 -8.06 -7.83
CA THR A 29 9.37 -8.13 -7.00
C THR A 29 10.43 -7.18 -7.50
N GLY A 30 11.30 -6.74 -6.60
CA GLY A 30 12.43 -5.88 -6.92
C GLY A 30 12.58 -4.70 -5.98
N THR A 31 13.82 -4.27 -5.78
CA THR A 31 14.11 -3.05 -5.04
C THR A 31 13.53 -1.85 -5.77
N ILE A 32 12.93 -0.93 -5.01
CA ILE A 32 12.42 0.30 -5.59
C ILE A 32 13.58 1.22 -5.99
N ASP A 33 13.40 1.96 -7.08
CA ASP A 33 14.31 3.04 -7.44
C ASP A 33 13.96 4.27 -6.61
N LYS A 34 14.83 4.64 -5.66
CA LYS A 34 14.56 5.75 -4.73
C LYS A 34 14.23 7.05 -5.46
N GLN A 35 14.88 7.35 -6.59
CA GLN A 35 14.62 8.59 -7.32
C GLN A 35 13.23 8.56 -7.95
N LYS A 36 12.86 7.47 -8.62
CA LYS A 36 11.51 7.32 -9.20
C LYS A 36 10.42 7.30 -8.13
N THR A 37 10.65 6.57 -7.04
CA THR A 37 9.73 6.53 -5.91
C THR A 37 9.52 7.91 -5.31
N THR A 38 10.60 8.69 -5.10
CA THR A 38 10.48 10.08 -4.63
C THR A 38 9.62 10.92 -5.57
N GLN A 39 9.89 10.88 -6.87
CA GLN A 39 9.10 11.63 -7.86
C GLN A 39 7.62 11.22 -7.87
N ALA A 40 7.33 9.92 -7.76
CA ALA A 40 5.97 9.41 -7.70
C ALA A 40 5.24 9.88 -6.42
N ILE A 41 5.90 9.81 -5.26
CA ILE A 41 5.34 10.27 -3.99
C ILE A 41 5.13 11.79 -4.01
N GLU A 42 6.07 12.57 -4.53
CA GLU A 42 5.93 14.02 -4.68
C GLU A 42 4.73 14.39 -5.57
N ALA A 43 4.54 13.68 -6.67
CA ALA A 43 3.38 13.87 -7.55
C ALA A 43 2.06 13.55 -6.83
N VAL A 44 2.04 12.51 -5.99
CA VAL A 44 0.90 12.19 -5.12
C VAL A 44 0.67 13.31 -4.10
N TYR A 45 1.69 13.75 -3.36
CA TYR A 45 1.55 14.79 -2.34
C TYR A 45 1.06 16.11 -2.91
N LYS A 46 1.54 16.52 -4.09
CA LYS A 46 1.07 17.69 -4.81
C LYS A 46 -0.44 17.64 -5.12
N GLN A 47 -0.99 16.44 -5.31
CA GLN A 47 -2.39 16.23 -5.62
C GLN A 47 -3.28 16.14 -4.35
N ILE A 48 -2.74 15.62 -3.24
CA ILE A 48 -3.55 15.22 -2.07
C ILE A 48 -3.31 16.07 -0.81
N SER A 49 -2.28 16.90 -0.82
CA SER A 49 -1.86 17.72 0.31
C SER A 49 -1.64 19.17 -0.10
N LYS A 50 -1.69 20.08 0.89
CA LYS A 50 -1.36 21.51 0.73
C LYS A 50 0.03 21.86 1.26
N VAL A 51 0.77 20.86 1.73
CA VAL A 51 2.09 21.05 2.33
C VAL A 51 3.11 21.18 1.21
N GLU A 52 3.97 22.19 1.34
CA GLU A 52 5.03 22.48 0.37
C GLU A 52 6.28 21.61 0.61
N GLU A 53 6.52 21.20 1.86
CA GLU A 53 7.71 20.44 2.27
C GLU A 53 7.33 19.26 3.17
N PHE A 54 7.81 18.06 2.82
CA PHE A 54 7.63 16.85 3.60
C PHE A 54 8.84 15.92 3.43
N ASP A 55 9.09 15.10 4.44
CA ASP A 55 10.20 14.14 4.42
C ASP A 55 9.76 12.77 3.90
N ILE A 56 10.64 12.08 3.17
CA ILE A 56 10.43 10.68 2.74
C ILE A 56 11.47 9.78 3.40
N TYR A 57 11.00 8.80 4.18
CA TYR A 57 11.84 7.81 4.85
C TYR A 57 11.72 6.45 4.17
N PHE A 58 12.86 5.87 3.78
CA PHE A 58 12.95 4.60 3.07
C PHE A 58 13.37 3.46 4.01
N PHE A 59 12.66 2.34 3.96
CA PHE A 59 12.91 1.13 4.73
C PHE A 59 13.10 -0.10 3.83
N GLU A 60 13.80 -1.12 4.33
CA GLU A 60 14.02 -2.37 3.57
C GLU A 60 12.77 -3.24 3.48
N SER A 61 11.87 -3.14 4.46
CA SER A 61 10.61 -3.88 4.50
C SER A 61 9.60 -3.13 5.38
N PRO A 62 8.32 -3.54 5.39
CA PRO A 62 7.35 -2.93 6.29
C PRO A 62 7.62 -3.24 7.78
N VAL A 63 8.54 -4.16 8.12
CA VAL A 63 8.96 -4.38 9.52
C VAL A 63 9.64 -3.15 10.10
N GLY A 64 10.49 -2.44 9.35
CA GLY A 64 11.13 -1.21 9.86
C GLY A 64 10.13 -0.10 10.23
N ILE A 65 8.90 -0.21 9.76
CA ILE A 65 7.81 0.70 10.11
C ILE A 65 7.03 0.13 11.29
N ALA A 66 6.67 -1.16 11.24
CA ALA A 66 5.90 -1.84 12.28
C ALA A 66 6.65 -2.01 13.61
N ASP A 67 7.98 -2.20 13.55
CA ASP A 67 8.86 -2.28 14.72
C ASP A 67 9.17 -0.91 15.34
N LEU A 68 8.59 0.16 14.81
CA LEU A 68 8.79 1.54 15.27
C LEU A 68 10.22 2.06 15.12
N SER A 69 11.11 1.37 14.38
CA SER A 69 12.49 1.84 14.17
C SER A 69 12.55 3.16 13.42
N PHE A 70 11.53 3.48 12.61
CA PHE A 70 11.34 4.79 11.98
C PHE A 70 11.35 5.96 12.97
N LEU A 71 10.96 5.75 14.24
CA LEU A 71 10.98 6.81 15.25
C LEU A 71 12.39 7.33 15.51
N ASN A 72 13.43 6.49 15.34
CA ASN A 72 14.82 6.94 15.40
C ASN A 72 15.20 7.87 14.24
N CYS A 73 14.52 7.75 13.09
CA CYS A 73 14.71 8.66 11.96
C CYS A 73 14.02 10.00 12.21
N LEU A 74 12.80 9.97 12.77
CA LEU A 74 12.04 11.18 13.09
C LEU A 74 12.61 11.96 14.29
N TYR A 75 13.16 11.26 15.28
CA TYR A 75 13.65 11.84 16.53
C TYR A 75 15.05 11.29 16.90
N PRO A 76 16.09 11.60 16.12
CA PRO A 76 17.42 10.96 16.25
C PRO A 76 18.15 11.27 17.56
N ASN A 77 17.80 12.37 18.23
CA ASN A 77 18.42 12.80 19.47
C ASN A 77 17.65 12.37 20.73
N GLU A 78 16.53 11.64 20.57
CA GLU A 78 15.70 11.24 21.70
C GLU A 78 16.22 9.98 22.38
N ASN A 79 16.12 9.97 23.72
CA ASN A 79 16.48 8.81 24.52
C ASN A 79 15.22 8.05 24.94
N TRP A 80 14.90 7.02 24.15
CA TRP A 80 13.74 6.14 24.34
C TRP A 80 13.78 5.34 25.65
N CYS A 81 14.96 5.15 26.25
CA CYS A 81 15.10 4.45 27.53
C CYS A 81 14.57 5.26 28.72
N ASN A 82 14.32 6.56 28.56
CA ASN A 82 13.68 7.36 29.59
C ASN A 82 12.15 7.24 29.50
N SER A 83 11.57 6.44 30.40
CA SER A 83 10.12 6.18 30.42
C SER A 83 9.22 7.42 30.42
N ARG A 84 9.59 8.51 31.11
CA ARG A 84 8.75 9.73 31.14
C ARG A 84 8.81 10.48 29.81
N LYS A 85 10.00 10.55 29.20
CA LYS A 85 10.17 11.13 27.86
C LYS A 85 9.44 10.31 26.80
N LEU A 86 9.59 8.98 26.82
CA LEU A 86 8.92 8.06 25.91
C LEU A 86 7.39 8.27 25.90
N ASN A 87 6.77 8.40 27.08
CA ASN A 87 5.33 8.65 27.18
C ASN A 87 4.88 9.96 26.52
N ASN A 88 5.66 11.02 26.70
CA ASN A 88 5.39 12.33 26.13
C ASN A 88 5.57 12.29 24.61
N LEU A 89 6.63 11.63 24.12
CA LEU A 89 6.91 11.46 22.69
C LEU A 89 5.82 10.64 21.99
N ILE A 90 5.42 9.48 22.54
CA ILE A 90 4.31 8.68 21.99
C ILE A 90 3.05 9.53 21.90
N ARG A 91 2.72 10.28 22.97
CA ARG A 91 1.53 11.14 22.98
C ARG A 91 1.63 12.28 21.96
N GLN A 92 2.80 12.88 21.83
CA GLN A 92 3.04 13.94 20.87
C GLN A 92 2.88 13.43 19.44
N PHE A 93 3.43 12.25 19.15
CA PHE A 93 3.33 11.59 17.86
C PHE A 93 1.88 11.18 17.53
N GLU A 94 1.17 10.51 18.45
CA GLU A 94 -0.26 10.21 18.30
C GLU A 94 -1.07 11.49 18.01
N ASN A 95 -0.84 12.55 18.76
CA ASN A 95 -1.51 13.83 18.54
C ASN A 95 -1.14 14.46 17.19
N GLN A 96 0.11 14.32 16.73
CA GLN A 96 0.52 14.80 15.41
C GLN A 96 -0.24 14.04 14.32
N LEU A 97 -0.25 12.70 14.39
CA LEU A 97 -0.98 11.85 13.44
C LEU A 97 -2.48 12.18 13.42
N LEU A 98 -3.12 12.27 14.59
CA LEU A 98 -4.56 12.51 14.70
C LEU A 98 -4.97 13.93 14.29
N ARG A 99 -4.15 14.95 14.61
CA ARG A 99 -4.49 16.36 14.31
C ARG A 99 -4.22 16.72 12.86
N LYS A 100 -3.12 16.22 12.30
CA LYS A 100 -2.70 16.56 10.95
C LYS A 100 -3.33 15.66 9.89
N GLY A 101 -3.86 14.51 10.32
CA GLY A 101 -4.66 13.62 9.49
C GLY A 101 -3.82 12.60 8.72
N PHE A 102 -4.52 11.57 8.27
CA PHE A 102 -3.98 10.50 7.42
C PHE A 102 -4.31 10.81 5.97
N LEU A 103 -3.33 10.72 5.08
CA LEU A 103 -3.51 11.11 3.68
C LEU A 103 -4.06 9.98 2.80
N ARG A 104 -4.26 8.77 3.34
CA ARG A 104 -4.90 7.64 2.63
C ARG A 104 -6.27 8.01 2.06
N ASP A 105 -7.13 8.63 2.88
CA ASP A 105 -8.46 9.05 2.42
C ASP A 105 -8.37 10.16 1.37
N ASN A 106 -7.35 11.01 1.45
CA ASN A 106 -7.10 12.05 0.45
C ASN A 106 -6.58 11.45 -0.86
N PHE A 107 -5.76 10.40 -0.81
CA PHE A 107 -5.35 9.62 -1.98
C PHE A 107 -6.58 9.10 -2.73
N TRP A 108 -7.47 8.40 -2.02
CA TRP A 108 -8.71 7.93 -2.60
C TRP A 108 -9.56 9.09 -3.16
N ARG A 109 -9.81 10.12 -2.35
CA ARG A 109 -10.72 11.23 -2.71
C ARG A 109 -10.21 12.07 -3.89
N HIS A 110 -8.91 12.26 -4.02
CA HIS A 110 -8.33 13.23 -4.96
C HIS A 110 -7.59 12.60 -6.14
N ILE A 111 -7.37 11.28 -6.13
CA ILE A 111 -6.76 10.54 -7.24
C ILE A 111 -7.72 9.44 -7.74
N THR A 112 -8.07 8.50 -6.87
CA THR A 112 -8.77 7.27 -7.29
C THR A 112 -10.25 7.49 -7.61
N SER A 113 -11.00 8.17 -6.72
CA SER A 113 -12.43 8.47 -6.90
C SER A 113 -12.70 9.28 -8.16
N PRO A 114 -11.97 10.38 -8.45
CA PRO A 114 -12.20 11.16 -9.66
C PRO A 114 -11.91 10.39 -10.95
N LEU A 115 -10.94 9.47 -10.94
CA LEU A 115 -10.69 8.57 -12.06
C LEU A 115 -11.86 7.61 -12.28
N ILE A 116 -12.32 6.96 -11.21
CA ILE A 116 -13.47 6.04 -11.24
C ILE A 116 -14.73 6.77 -11.72
N GLU A 117 -15.01 7.96 -11.21
CA GLU A 117 -16.17 8.76 -11.59
C GLU A 117 -16.11 9.18 -13.06
N ALA A 118 -14.96 9.67 -13.53
CA ALA A 118 -14.79 10.10 -14.91
C ALA A 118 -14.98 8.94 -15.90
N VAL A 119 -14.33 7.80 -15.65
CA VAL A 119 -14.44 6.62 -16.50
C VAL A 119 -15.83 5.99 -16.38
N GLY A 120 -16.32 5.78 -15.16
CA GLY A 120 -17.60 5.14 -14.88
C GLY A 120 -18.80 5.89 -15.46
N SER A 121 -18.75 7.22 -15.54
CA SER A 121 -19.83 8.01 -16.16
C SER A 121 -20.05 7.72 -17.66
N GLN A 122 -19.07 7.12 -18.34
CA GLN A 122 -19.12 6.78 -19.77
C GLN A 122 -19.61 5.36 -20.03
N VAL A 123 -19.75 4.54 -18.99
CA VAL A 123 -20.15 3.14 -19.06
C VAL A 123 -21.53 3.00 -18.44
N ASP A 124 -22.40 2.21 -19.06
CA ASP A 124 -23.70 1.87 -18.48
C ASP A 124 -23.50 1.22 -17.11
N ILE A 125 -24.40 1.52 -16.18
CA ILE A 125 -24.26 1.06 -14.79
C ILE A 125 -24.23 -0.46 -14.67
N GLN A 126 -24.97 -1.22 -15.50
CA GLN A 126 -24.95 -2.68 -15.45
C GLN A 126 -23.63 -3.23 -15.97
N LEU A 127 -23.12 -2.65 -17.07
CA LEU A 127 -21.82 -3.02 -17.60
C LEU A 127 -20.69 -2.65 -16.62
N TRP A 128 -20.76 -1.49 -15.96
CA TRP A 128 -19.80 -1.09 -14.94
C TRP A 128 -19.71 -2.11 -13.80
N HIS A 129 -20.84 -2.51 -13.22
CA HIS A 129 -20.86 -3.54 -12.17
C HIS A 129 -20.33 -4.90 -12.66
N TYR A 130 -20.61 -5.26 -13.92
CA TYR A 130 -20.05 -6.47 -14.53
C TYR A 130 -18.51 -6.39 -14.61
N LEU A 131 -17.98 -5.30 -15.15
CA LEU A 131 -16.54 -5.08 -15.29
C LEU A 131 -15.84 -5.03 -13.93
N GLU A 132 -16.39 -4.29 -12.96
CA GLU A 132 -15.87 -4.22 -11.60
C GLU A 132 -15.78 -5.63 -10.99
N LYS A 133 -16.83 -6.45 -11.13
CA LYS A 133 -16.83 -7.83 -10.63
C LYS A 133 -15.80 -8.72 -11.34
N ARG A 134 -15.62 -8.55 -12.65
CA ARG A 134 -14.68 -9.37 -13.45
C ARG A 134 -13.24 -8.99 -13.19
N LEU A 135 -12.93 -7.69 -13.17
CA LEU A 135 -11.57 -7.16 -13.17
C LEU A 135 -11.03 -6.89 -11.77
N SER A 136 -11.89 -6.68 -10.77
CA SER A 136 -11.43 -6.45 -9.39
C SER A 136 -10.87 -7.73 -8.77
N PHE A 137 -9.88 -7.55 -7.89
CA PHE A 137 -9.28 -8.60 -7.11
C PHE A 137 -8.69 -8.05 -5.81
N TRP A 138 -8.57 -8.91 -4.81
CA TRP A 138 -7.81 -8.60 -3.61
C TRP A 138 -6.36 -9.01 -3.79
N SER A 139 -5.43 -8.11 -3.48
CA SER A 139 -4.00 -8.47 -3.43
C SER A 139 -3.76 -9.47 -2.30
N PRO A 140 -3.10 -10.60 -2.57
CA PRO A 140 -2.75 -11.55 -1.53
C PRO A 140 -1.61 -11.05 -0.63
N LEU A 141 -0.81 -10.06 -1.05
CA LEU A 141 0.20 -9.45 -0.18
C LEU A 141 -0.48 -8.64 0.94
N SER A 142 -1.52 -7.88 0.58
CA SER A 142 -2.30 -7.06 1.50
C SER A 142 -3.03 -7.87 2.58
N SER A 143 -3.34 -9.15 2.34
CA SER A 143 -3.94 -10.03 3.36
C SER A 143 -2.92 -10.76 4.24
N LEU A 144 -1.70 -10.98 3.74
CA LEU A 144 -0.70 -11.82 4.41
C LEU A 144 0.31 -11.00 5.24
N ILE A 145 0.82 -9.91 4.67
CA ILE A 145 1.87 -9.10 5.31
C ILE A 145 1.39 -8.48 6.62
N PRO A 146 0.22 -7.80 6.71
CA PRO A 146 -0.21 -7.15 7.95
C PRO A 146 -0.41 -8.12 9.10
N VAL A 147 -0.85 -9.35 8.80
CA VAL A 147 -1.02 -10.42 9.79
C VAL A 147 0.33 -10.80 10.41
N LYS A 148 1.40 -10.90 9.61
CA LYS A 148 2.74 -11.23 10.11
C LYS A 148 3.43 -10.06 10.81
N LEU A 149 3.06 -8.82 10.48
CA LEU A 149 3.60 -7.62 11.14
C LEU A 149 3.04 -7.40 12.55
N GLY A 150 1.86 -7.94 12.88
CA GLY A 150 1.30 -7.84 14.23
C GLY A 150 2.25 -8.42 15.28
N GLY A 151 2.59 -7.62 16.29
CA GLY A 151 3.52 -8.00 17.36
C GLY A 151 4.99 -7.73 17.05
N SER A 152 5.34 -7.26 15.84
CA SER A 152 6.73 -6.95 15.48
C SER A 152 7.32 -5.81 16.30
N GLU A 153 6.49 -4.89 16.81
CA GLU A 153 6.88 -3.83 17.75
C GLU A 153 7.60 -4.38 18.98
N GLN A 154 7.29 -5.61 19.39
CA GLN A 154 7.88 -6.26 20.57
C GLN A 154 9.38 -6.51 20.45
N SER A 155 9.87 -6.60 19.20
CA SER A 155 11.29 -6.79 18.92
C SER A 155 12.12 -5.51 19.11
N SER A 156 11.47 -4.35 19.08
CA SER A 156 12.12 -3.04 19.09
C SER A 156 12.76 -2.67 20.43
N LEU A 157 13.81 -1.85 20.39
CA LEU A 157 14.43 -1.29 21.60
C LEU A 157 13.46 -0.38 22.37
N ILE A 158 12.58 0.33 21.64
CA ILE A 158 11.55 1.21 22.21
C ILE A 158 10.60 0.39 23.07
N TRP A 159 10.10 -0.73 22.56
CA TRP A 159 9.23 -1.65 23.29
C TRP A 159 9.89 -2.26 24.51
N LYS A 160 11.12 -2.77 24.35
CA LYS A 160 11.89 -3.40 25.45
C LYS A 160 12.17 -2.42 26.59
N SER A 161 12.26 -1.13 26.28
CA SER A 161 12.47 -0.06 27.26
C SER A 161 11.17 0.49 27.88
N ALA A 162 10.01 0.10 27.33
CA ALA A 162 8.70 0.64 27.68
C ALA A 162 8.08 -0.09 28.89
N LYS A 163 7.35 0.64 29.74
CA LYS A 163 6.51 0.07 30.81
C LYS A 163 5.24 -0.56 30.22
N PRO A 164 4.54 -1.46 30.94
CA PRO A 164 3.35 -2.15 30.42
C PRO A 164 2.21 -1.25 29.93
N ASN A 165 2.01 -0.08 30.53
CA ASN A 165 1.02 0.89 30.06
C ASN A 165 1.46 1.64 28.80
N GLN A 166 2.77 1.72 28.55
CA GLN A 166 3.36 2.33 27.37
C GLN A 166 3.35 1.34 26.21
N GLN A 167 3.67 0.07 26.48
CA GLN A 167 3.55 -1.04 25.53
C GLN A 167 2.14 -1.11 24.93
N ARG A 168 1.09 -1.06 25.75
CA ARG A 168 -0.31 -0.98 25.26
C ARG A 168 -0.59 0.20 24.32
N ARG A 169 0.11 1.32 24.49
CA ARG A 169 -0.01 2.46 23.56
C ARG A 169 0.79 2.23 22.28
N LEU A 170 1.99 1.65 22.39
CA LEU A 170 2.81 1.25 21.25
C LEU A 170 2.08 0.21 20.37
N GLU A 171 1.37 -0.77 20.95
CA GLU A 171 0.51 -1.70 20.21
C GLU A 171 -0.54 -0.95 19.38
N GLY A 172 -1.15 0.08 19.95
CA GLY A 172 -2.13 0.94 19.28
C GLY A 172 -1.54 1.81 18.17
N LEU A 173 -0.23 2.11 18.21
CA LEU A 173 0.42 2.92 17.17
C LEU A 173 0.41 2.22 15.82
N TRP A 174 0.60 0.90 15.77
CA TRP A 174 0.54 0.16 14.51
C TRP A 174 -0.81 0.36 13.81
N PHE A 175 -1.90 0.26 14.56
CA PHE A 175 -3.23 0.52 14.02
C PHE A 175 -3.34 1.94 13.43
N LEU A 176 -2.85 2.96 14.15
CA LEU A 176 -2.83 4.33 13.65
C LEU A 176 -1.97 4.47 12.38
N LEU A 177 -0.79 3.86 12.33
CA LEU A 177 0.07 3.90 11.14
C LEU A 177 -0.62 3.26 9.93
N THR A 178 -1.25 2.09 10.11
CA THR A 178 -1.95 1.41 9.00
C THR A 178 -3.11 2.19 8.42
N THR A 179 -3.67 3.17 9.15
CA THR A 179 -4.68 4.07 8.56
C THR A 179 -4.12 4.98 7.48
N GLY A 180 -2.80 5.25 7.48
CA GLY A 180 -2.10 5.97 6.43
C GLY A 180 -1.61 5.10 5.27
N LEU A 181 -1.77 3.77 5.34
CA LEU A 181 -1.23 2.84 4.34
C LEU A 181 -1.98 2.95 3.00
N VAL A 182 -1.22 3.19 1.94
CA VAL A 182 -1.61 2.98 0.55
C VAL A 182 -0.61 1.99 -0.05
N SER A 183 -1.09 0.78 -0.36
CA SER A 183 -0.25 -0.27 -0.93
C SER A 183 -0.43 -0.31 -2.46
N PRO A 184 0.66 -0.24 -3.25
CA PRO A 184 0.62 -0.37 -4.71
C PRO A 184 -0.15 -1.60 -5.18
N ASP A 185 0.03 -2.72 -4.47
CA ASP A 185 -0.66 -3.97 -4.78
C ASP A 185 -2.17 -3.91 -4.53
N GLY A 186 -2.64 -3.09 -3.58
CA GLY A 186 -4.06 -2.81 -3.37
C GLY A 186 -4.65 -1.98 -4.50
N GLU A 187 -3.92 -0.94 -4.95
CA GLU A 187 -4.37 -0.05 -6.03
C GLU A 187 -4.32 -0.70 -7.43
N CYS A 188 -3.57 -1.80 -7.62
CA CYS A 188 -3.55 -2.58 -8.87
C CYS A 188 -4.95 -3.06 -9.29
N SER A 189 -5.84 -3.36 -8.35
CA SER A 189 -7.22 -3.77 -8.68
C SER A 189 -7.99 -2.64 -9.37
N VAL A 190 -7.82 -1.41 -8.89
CA VAL A 190 -8.46 -0.24 -9.51
C VAL A 190 -7.80 0.07 -10.84
N CYS A 191 -6.47 -0.01 -10.92
CA CYS A 191 -5.75 0.16 -12.18
C CYS A 191 -6.19 -0.85 -13.24
N CYS A 192 -6.49 -2.10 -12.86
CA CYS A 192 -7.00 -3.12 -13.78
C CYS A 192 -8.31 -2.68 -14.47
N LEU A 193 -9.28 -2.23 -13.68
CA LEU A 193 -10.56 -1.76 -14.19
C LEU A 193 -10.39 -0.52 -15.08
N LEU A 194 -9.63 0.47 -14.60
CA LEU A 194 -9.40 1.72 -15.33
C LEU A 194 -8.63 1.50 -16.63
N ASP A 195 -7.57 0.68 -16.61
CA ASP A 195 -6.74 0.37 -17.77
C ASP A 195 -7.54 -0.30 -18.87
N TYR A 196 -8.38 -1.28 -18.52
CA TYR A 196 -9.29 -1.93 -19.48
C TYR A 196 -10.29 -0.93 -20.07
N CYS A 197 -10.94 -0.12 -19.24
CA CYS A 197 -11.92 0.87 -19.73
C CYS A 197 -11.27 1.94 -20.62
N VAL A 198 -10.09 2.43 -20.25
CA VAL A 198 -9.37 3.45 -21.04
C VAL A 198 -8.85 2.85 -22.35
N THR A 199 -8.28 1.65 -22.31
CA THR A 199 -7.60 1.06 -23.47
C THR A 199 -8.57 0.33 -24.41
N GLU A 200 -9.45 -0.52 -23.89
CA GLU A 200 -10.32 -1.37 -24.71
C GLU A 200 -11.67 -0.70 -25.01
N LEU A 201 -12.18 0.11 -24.08
CA LEU A 201 -13.46 0.81 -24.24
C LEU A 201 -13.29 2.27 -24.68
N GLN A 202 -12.04 2.74 -24.79
CA GLN A 202 -11.73 4.11 -25.21
C GLN A 202 -12.37 5.18 -24.30
N CYS A 203 -12.56 4.85 -23.02
CA CYS A 203 -13.07 5.80 -22.03
C CYS A 203 -12.03 6.91 -21.78
N SER A 204 -12.50 8.14 -21.70
CA SER A 204 -11.66 9.28 -21.30
C SER A 204 -11.38 9.24 -19.80
N ALA A 205 -10.12 9.40 -19.41
CA ALA A 205 -9.71 9.57 -18.02
C ALA A 205 -8.88 10.85 -17.85
N PRO A 206 -8.96 11.55 -16.72
CA PRO A 206 -8.06 12.65 -16.41
C PRO A 206 -6.59 12.21 -16.48
N GLU A 207 -5.90 12.58 -17.57
CA GLU A 207 -4.57 12.06 -17.91
C GLU A 207 -3.56 12.23 -16.78
N HIS A 208 -3.55 13.39 -16.12
CA HIS A 208 -2.65 13.66 -15.02
C HIS A 208 -2.88 12.72 -13.82
N LEU A 209 -4.13 12.48 -13.41
CA LEU A 209 -4.45 11.56 -12.30
C LEU A 209 -4.11 10.12 -12.68
N TRP A 210 -4.38 9.75 -13.93
CA TRP A 210 -4.08 8.41 -14.43
C TRP A 210 -2.58 8.15 -14.43
N HIS A 211 -1.79 9.16 -14.83
CA HIS A 211 -0.35 9.11 -14.77
C HIS A 211 0.16 9.00 -13.32
N ILE A 212 -0.37 9.79 -12.38
CA ILE A 212 0.00 9.71 -10.96
C ILE A 212 -0.26 8.31 -10.40
N LEU A 213 -1.47 7.77 -10.60
CA LEU A 213 -1.84 6.44 -10.09
C LEU A 213 -0.96 5.33 -10.68
N LYS A 214 -0.76 5.32 -12.00
CA LYS A 214 0.09 4.32 -12.66
C LYS A 214 1.55 4.38 -12.19
N THR A 215 2.11 5.58 -12.05
CA THR A 215 3.50 5.75 -11.61
C THR A 215 3.66 5.34 -10.16
N PHE A 216 2.71 5.70 -9.29
CA PHE A 216 2.69 5.24 -7.90
C PHE A 216 2.67 3.71 -7.82
N VAL A 217 1.79 3.04 -8.58
CA VAL A 217 1.72 1.58 -8.60
C VAL A 217 2.97 0.93 -9.21
N ALA A 218 3.60 1.57 -10.20
CA ALA A 218 4.76 1.04 -10.89
C ALA A 218 6.07 1.17 -10.09
N ASP A 219 6.26 2.29 -9.38
CA ASP A 219 7.56 2.66 -8.81
C ASP A 219 7.60 2.69 -7.26
N CYS A 220 6.46 2.70 -6.56
CA CYS A 220 6.46 2.70 -5.10
C CYS A 220 6.38 1.28 -4.51
N GLY A 221 6.81 1.13 -3.26
CA GLY A 221 6.43 -0.01 -2.43
C GLY A 221 5.33 0.37 -1.44
N TRP A 222 5.22 -0.36 -0.32
CA TRP A 222 4.20 -0.06 0.68
C TRP A 222 4.47 1.31 1.30
N THR A 223 3.49 2.21 1.16
CA THR A 223 3.71 3.63 1.44
C THR A 223 2.66 4.13 2.43
N PHE A 224 3.13 4.76 3.50
CA PHE A 224 2.32 5.30 4.59
C PHE A 224 2.35 6.82 4.49
N LEU A 225 1.21 7.40 4.09
CA LEU A 225 1.10 8.82 3.74
C LEU A 225 0.58 9.62 4.95
N PHE A 226 1.40 10.56 5.44
CA PHE A 226 1.05 11.50 6.50
C PHE A 226 1.30 12.95 6.07
N GLN A 227 0.72 13.91 6.79
CA GLN A 227 0.74 15.31 6.39
C GLN A 227 2.16 15.88 6.16
N ASP A 228 3.11 15.61 7.06
CA ASP A 228 4.45 16.21 7.03
C ASP A 228 5.56 15.22 6.63
N PHE A 229 5.24 13.93 6.53
CA PHE A 229 6.21 12.91 6.18
C PHE A 229 5.54 11.69 5.54
N CYS A 230 6.34 10.91 4.85
CA CYS A 230 5.97 9.66 4.21
C CYS A 230 6.94 8.57 4.65
N LEU A 231 6.43 7.38 4.97
CA LEU A 231 7.25 6.19 5.17
C LEU A 231 7.02 5.27 3.98
N THR A 232 8.06 4.81 3.30
CA THR A 232 7.95 3.85 2.20
C THR A 232 8.98 2.74 2.37
N CYS A 233 8.69 1.55 1.86
CA CYS A 233 9.64 0.44 1.90
C CYS A 233 9.78 -0.26 0.54
N ASN A 234 10.85 -1.06 0.40
CA ASN A 234 11.02 -1.92 -0.77
C ASN A 234 9.84 -2.89 -0.95
N ARG A 235 9.68 -3.42 -2.17
CA ARG A 235 8.79 -4.56 -2.44
C ARG A 235 9.44 -5.85 -1.95
N PRO A 236 8.67 -6.95 -1.78
CA PRO A 236 9.27 -8.26 -1.60
C PRO A 236 10.30 -8.53 -2.72
N TYR A 237 11.45 -9.11 -2.39
CA TYR A 237 12.40 -9.54 -3.42
C TYR A 237 11.99 -10.88 -4.04
N GLN A 238 11.16 -11.66 -3.33
CA GLN A 238 10.64 -12.95 -3.77
C GLN A 238 9.18 -13.11 -3.36
N VAL A 239 8.37 -13.60 -4.29
CA VAL A 239 7.03 -14.12 -4.05
C VAL A 239 6.87 -15.44 -4.80
N ILE A 240 6.68 -16.56 -4.08
CA ILE A 240 6.42 -17.88 -4.66
C ILE A 240 4.91 -18.09 -4.74
N LEU A 241 4.43 -18.50 -5.91
CA LEU A 241 3.02 -18.71 -6.19
C LEU A 241 2.72 -20.18 -6.51
N ASP A 242 1.51 -20.62 -6.18
CA ASP A 242 0.95 -21.87 -6.71
C ASP A 242 0.34 -21.68 -8.12
N ASP A 243 -0.15 -22.78 -8.70
CA ASP A 243 -0.80 -22.79 -10.03
C ASP A 243 -2.05 -21.90 -10.12
N GLN A 244 -2.56 -21.41 -8.98
CA GLN A 244 -3.69 -20.49 -8.90
C GLN A 244 -3.24 -19.03 -8.68
N ASN A 245 -1.95 -18.73 -8.81
CA ASN A 245 -1.33 -17.43 -8.55
C ASN A 245 -1.51 -16.94 -7.09
N LYS A 246 -1.59 -17.86 -6.13
CA LYS A 246 -1.66 -17.52 -4.70
C LYS A 246 -0.30 -17.75 -4.03
N PRO A 247 0.13 -16.88 -3.10
CA PRO A 247 1.35 -17.11 -2.34
C PRO A 247 1.35 -18.49 -1.65
N HIS A 248 2.34 -19.32 -1.98
CA HIS A 248 2.43 -20.69 -1.52
C HIS A 248 3.88 -21.18 -1.55
N SER A 249 4.33 -21.85 -0.49
CA SER A 249 5.51 -22.73 -0.52
C SER A 249 5.41 -23.81 0.57
N GLU A 250 5.93 -25.00 0.27
CA GLU A 250 5.95 -26.13 1.21
C GLU A 250 7.14 -26.08 2.18
N ASN A 251 8.29 -25.61 1.72
CA ASN A 251 9.58 -25.76 2.43
C ASN A 251 10.24 -24.43 2.81
N GLU A 252 9.82 -23.32 2.22
CA GLU A 252 10.43 -22.01 2.42
C GLU A 252 9.37 -20.91 2.56
N ALA A 253 9.81 -19.67 2.80
CA ALA A 253 8.88 -18.56 2.86
C ALA A 253 8.36 -18.19 1.46
N ALA A 254 7.04 -18.06 1.39
CA ALA A 254 6.34 -17.68 0.17
C ALA A 254 6.55 -16.22 -0.19
N ILE A 255 6.78 -15.34 0.80
CA ILE A 255 7.11 -13.92 0.59
C ILE A 255 8.37 -13.61 1.38
N GLN A 256 9.34 -12.96 0.75
CA GLN A 256 10.59 -12.58 1.41
C GLN A 256 11.05 -11.17 1.04
N PHE A 257 11.58 -10.46 2.03
CA PHE A 257 12.22 -9.14 1.91
C PHE A 257 13.72 -9.26 2.16
N LEU A 258 14.50 -8.29 1.68
CA LEU A 258 15.97 -8.33 1.69
C LEU A 258 16.56 -8.28 3.11
N ASP A 259 15.83 -7.69 4.06
CA ASP A 259 16.20 -7.64 5.48
C ASP A 259 15.90 -8.94 6.25
N GLY A 260 15.42 -9.98 5.55
CA GLY A 260 15.07 -11.27 6.14
C GLY A 260 13.64 -11.36 6.68
N PHE A 261 12.84 -10.29 6.61
CA PHE A 261 11.42 -10.40 6.91
C PHE A 261 10.75 -11.35 5.91
N SER A 262 9.98 -12.30 6.43
CA SER A 262 9.42 -13.38 5.62
C SER A 262 8.05 -13.83 6.12
N VAL A 263 7.22 -14.25 5.17
CA VAL A 263 5.89 -14.79 5.41
C VAL A 263 5.81 -16.21 4.84
N LEU A 264 5.55 -17.18 5.71
CA LEU A 264 5.18 -18.52 5.30
C LEU A 264 3.70 -18.50 4.90
N ALA A 265 3.39 -18.96 3.69
CA ALA A 265 2.02 -19.07 3.23
C ALA A 265 1.79 -20.37 2.47
N LYS A 266 0.59 -20.93 2.60
CA LYS A 266 0.10 -22.06 1.81
C LYS A 266 -1.26 -21.70 1.21
N HIS A 267 -1.36 -21.77 -0.12
CA HIS A 267 -2.58 -21.48 -0.87
C HIS A 267 -3.20 -20.11 -0.51
N GLY A 268 -2.36 -19.10 -0.33
CA GLY A 268 -2.77 -17.74 0.03
C GLY A 268 -3.13 -17.53 1.50
N THR A 269 -2.83 -18.49 2.38
CA THR A 269 -3.09 -18.40 3.83
C THR A 269 -1.78 -18.39 4.61
N SER A 270 -1.62 -17.45 5.54
CA SER A 270 -0.46 -17.38 6.42
C SER A 270 -0.41 -18.58 7.35
N VAL A 271 0.78 -19.18 7.52
CA VAL A 271 1.01 -20.29 8.47
C VAL A 271 2.07 -19.92 9.52
N PRO A 272 1.97 -20.43 10.76
CA PRO A 272 3.01 -20.21 11.78
C PRO A 272 4.36 -20.78 11.33
N GLN A 273 5.45 -20.18 11.82
CA GLN A 273 6.77 -20.82 11.76
C GLN A 273 6.76 -22.01 12.73
N LEU A 274 7.17 -23.19 12.24
CA LEU A 274 7.37 -24.40 13.05
C LEU A 274 8.53 -24.22 14.04
#